data_AF-A0A1Q6VQU4-F1
#
_entry.id   AF-A0A1Q6VQU4-F1
#
_cell.length_a   1.000
_cell.length_b   1.000
_cell.length_c   1.000
_cell.angle_alpha   90.00
_cell.angle_beta   90.00
_cell.angle_gamma   90.00
#
_symmetry.space_group_name_H-M   'P 1'
#
loop_
_entity.id
_entity.type
_entity.pdbx_description
1 polymer ?
#
loop_
_entity_poly.entity_id
_entity_poly.type
_entity_poly.pdbx_seq_one_letter_code
_entity_poly.pdbx_strand_id
1 'polypeptide(L)' 'MTKLEFKGGWNEVKGKLKQKYAQLSDDDLTFAEGKDDELLGRLQQKLGKSKEDLRKEIESL' A
#
# COMPACT_ATOMS: atom_id res chain seq x y z
N MET A 1 10.83 -1.53 17.36
CA MET A 1 9.35 -1.53 17.44
C MET A 1 8.85 -0.42 16.54
N THR A 2 8.41 -0.73 15.32
CA THR A 2 7.79 0.26 14.43
C THR A 2 6.37 -0.20 14.20
N LYS A 3 5.48 0.29 15.08
CA LYS A 3 4.05 0.24 14.86
C LYS A 3 3.82 1.06 13.60
N LEU A 4 3.38 0.41 12.52
CA LEU A 4 3.04 1.06 11.27
C LEU A 4 1.92 2.07 11.55
N GLU A 5 2.30 3.32 11.83
CA GLU A 5 1.39 4.44 11.99
C GLU A 5 0.96 4.92 10.59
N PHE A 6 0.24 4.05 9.88
CA PHE A 6 -0.40 4.36 8.59
C PHE A 6 -1.21 5.67 8.65
N LYS A 7 -1.72 6.03 9.83
CA LYS A 7 -2.56 7.22 10.04
C LYS A 7 -1.91 8.56 9.67
N GLY A 8 -0.58 8.70 9.76
CA GLY A 8 0.11 9.95 9.39
C GLY A 8 0.70 9.94 7.99
N GLY A 9 1.33 8.83 7.59
CA GLY A 9 2.13 8.73 6.37
C GLY A 9 1.41 8.11 5.16
N TRP A 10 0.23 7.50 5.32
CA TRP A 10 -0.38 6.74 4.23
C TRP A 10 -0.68 7.58 2.98
N ASN A 11 -1.09 8.85 3.14
CA ASN A 11 -1.33 9.72 1.99
C ASN A 11 -0.05 9.98 1.17
N GLU A 12 1.11 10.10 1.84
CA GLU A 12 2.40 10.26 1.15
C GLU A 12 2.82 8.94 0.47
N VAL A 13 2.71 7.82 1.19
CA VAL A 13 3.02 6.48 0.65
C VAL A 13 2.12 6.17 -0.54
N LYS A 14 0.83 6.48 -0.46
CA LYS A 14 -0.13 6.38 -1.56
C LYS A 14 0.32 7.19 -2.77
N GLY A 15 0.75 8.45 -2.56
CA GLY A 15 1.30 9.29 -3.61
C GLY A 15 2.52 8.65 -4.28
N LYS A 16 3.49 8.20 -3.48
CA LYS A 16 4.70 7.51 -3.96
C LYS A 16 4.37 6.22 -4.72
N LEU A 17 3.43 5.41 -4.23
CA LEU A 17 2.98 4.20 -4.91
C LEU A 17 2.31 4.49 -6.24
N LYS A 18 1.46 5.52 -6.34
CA LYS A 18 0.87 5.94 -7.62
C LYS A 18 1.94 6.41 -8.62
N GLN A 19 2.95 7.13 -8.15
CA GLN A 19 4.06 7.56 -9.01
C GLN A 19 4.90 6.37 -9.49
N LYS A 20 5.16 5.39 -8.62
CA LYS A 20 5.92 4.17 -8.94
C LYS A 20 5.13 3.22 -9.83
N TYR A 21 3.83 3.14 -9.63
CA TYR A 21 2.92 2.22 -10.31
C TYR A 21 1.78 2.97 -10.98
N ALA A 22 1.98 3.34 -12.24
CA ALA A 22 0.97 4.03 -13.06
C ALA A 22 -0.35 3.25 -13.22
N GLN A 23 -0.35 1.94 -12.96
CA GLN A 23 -1.53 1.08 -12.98
C GLN A 23 -2.39 1.14 -11.71
N LEU A 24 -1.88 1.73 -10.62
CA LEU A 24 -2.62 1.88 -9.38
C LEU A 24 -3.44 3.16 -9.40
N SER A 25 -4.73 3.01 -9.07
CA SER A 25 -5.64 4.13 -8.89
C SER A 25 -5.81 4.49 -7.42
N ASP A 26 -6.45 5.63 -7.15
CA ASP A 26 -6.78 6.04 -5.79
C ASP A 26 -7.65 5.03 -5.05
N ASP A 27 -8.52 4.32 -5.78
CA ASP A 27 -9.40 3.27 -5.25
C ASP A 27 -8.60 2.04 -4.78
N ASP A 28 -7.59 1.61 -5.56
CA ASP A 28 -6.72 0.47 -5.23
C ASP A 28 -5.89 0.73 -3.97
N LEU A 29 -5.61 2.00 -3.67
CA LEU A 29 -4.83 2.46 -2.53
C LEU A 29 -5.71 3.04 -1.41
N THR A 30 -7.01 2.76 -1.45
CA THR A 30 -7.92 3.14 -0.39
C THR A 30 -7.63 2.27 0.83
N PHE A 31 -7.06 2.89 1.85
CA PHE A 31 -6.78 2.25 3.13
C PHE A 31 -7.86 2.61 4.14
N ALA A 32 -8.34 1.61 4.87
CA ALA A 32 -9.13 1.78 6.07
C ALA A 32 -8.42 1.10 7.23
N GLU A 33 -8.52 1.67 8.43
CA GLU A 33 -7.87 1.12 9.61
C GLU A 33 -8.31 -0.33 9.86
N GLY A 34 -7.33 -1.24 9.99
CA GLY A 34 -7.56 -2.68 10.14
C GLY A 34 -7.84 -3.43 8.83
N LYS A 35 -7.80 -2.77 7.67
CA LYS A 35 -7.96 -3.38 6.34
C LYS A 35 -6.65 -3.56 5.58
N ASP A 36 -5.52 -3.65 6.29
CA ASP A 36 -4.18 -3.84 5.70
C ASP A 36 -4.13 -5.07 4.77
N ASP A 37 -4.74 -6.19 5.19
CA ASP A 37 -4.75 -7.42 4.37
C ASP A 37 -5.59 -7.29 3.09
N GLU A 38 -6.70 -6.54 3.15
CA GLU A 38 -7.58 -6.29 2.00
C GLU A 38 -6.86 -5.42 0.97
N LEU A 39 -6.19 -4.36 1.43
CA LEU A 39 -5.36 -3.49 0.61
C LEU A 39 -4.23 -4.29 -0.07
N LEU A 40 -3.46 -5.05 0.70
CA LEU A 40 -2.38 -5.89 0.16
C LEU A 40 -2.91 -6.95 -0.82
N GLY A 41 -4.11 -7.49 -0.59
CA GLY A 41 -4.78 -8.41 -1.50
C GLY A 41 -5.10 -7.77 -2.86
N ARG A 42 -5.68 -6.56 -2.85
CA ARG A 42 -5.97 -5.80 -4.08
C ARG A 42 -4.68 -5.48 -4.84
N LEU A 43 -3.67 -4.99 -4.13
CA LEU A 43 -2.37 -4.66 -4.71
C LEU A 43 -1.68 -5.90 -5.28
N GLN A 44 -1.77 -7.06 -4.63
CA GLN A 44 -1.25 -8.31 -5.15
C GLN A 44 -1.91 -8.71 -6.48
N GLN A 45 -3.24 -8.58 -6.58
CA GLN A 45 -3.96 -8.89 -7.82
C GLN A 45 -3.62 -7.90 -8.94
N LYS A 46 -3.46 -6.62 -8.62
CA LYS A 46 -3.14 -5.56 -9.58
C LYS A 46 -1.69 -5.62 -10.06
N LEU A 47 -0.74 -5.78 -9.15
CA LEU A 47 0.70 -5.71 -9.41
C LEU A 47 1.33 -7.07 -9.71
N GLY A 48 0.62 -8.17 -9.43
CA GLY A 48 1.17 -9.53 -9.56
C GLY A 48 2.27 -9.84 -8.55
N LYS A 49 2.37 -9.07 -7.46
CA LYS A 49 3.41 -9.18 -6.42
C LYS A 49 2.85 -9.85 -5.17
N SER A 50 3.68 -10.60 -4.46
CA SER A 50 3.32 -11.19 -3.17
C SER A 50 3.00 -10.10 -2.14
N LYS A 51 2.03 -10.37 -1.25
CA LYS A 51 1.68 -9.46 -0.14
C LYS A 51 2.90 -9.02 0.68
N GLU A 52 3.87 -9.91 0.89
CA GLU A 52 5.11 -9.61 1.62
C GLU A 52 6.00 -8.59 0.92
N ASP A 53 6.13 -8.67 -0.42
CA ASP A 53 6.92 -7.72 -1.21
C ASP A 53 6.28 -6.34 -1.13
N LEU A 54 4.95 -6.29 -1.26
CA LEU A 54 4.17 -5.07 -1.17
C LEU A 54 4.24 -4.44 0.21
N ARG A 55 4.19 -5.23 1.27
CA ARG A 55 4.37 -4.72 2.64
C ARG A 55 5.76 -4.09 2.81
N LYS A 56 6.81 -4.75 2.31
CA LYS A 56 8.20 -4.25 2.43
C LYS A 56 8.37 -2.97 1.63
N GLU A 57 7.76 -2.91 0.46
CA GLU A 57 7.74 -1.71 -0.38
C GLU A 57 7.06 -0.55 0.35
N ILE A 58 5.88 -0.79 0.92
CA ILE A 58 5.15 0.19 1.73
C ILE A 58 5.95 0.64 2.97
N GLU A 59 6.59 -0.30 3.67
CA GLU A 59 7.47 -0.01 4.82
C GLU A 59 8.73 0.78 4.44
N SER A 60 9.17 0.69 3.18
CA SER A 60 10.39 1.32 2.68
C SER A 60 10.16 2.70 2.03
N LEU A 61 8.91 3.12 1.86
CA LEU A 61 8.52 4.40 1.24
C LEU A 61 8.30 5.50 2.29
#